data_AF-A0A0G1MVC1-F1
#
_entry.id   AF-A0A0G1MVC1-F1
#
_cell.length_a   1.000
_cell.length_b   1.000
_cell.length_c   1.000
_cell.angle_alpha   90.00
_cell.angle_beta   90.00
_cell.angle_gamma   90.00
#
_symmetry.space_group_name_H-M   'P 1'
#
loop_
_entity.id
_entity.type
_entity.pdbx_description
1 polymer ?
#
loop_
_entity_poly.entity_id
_entity_poly.type
_entity_poly.pdbx_seq_one_letter_code
_entity_poly.pdbx_strand_id
1 'polypeptide(L)'
;MRLAQTWSNQANSSAATLQDLEVVFANIVSAILGFAGIVLFVLLIMGGFKYITAGGDPKAVDGAKKTLTYAIVGFVLVASAFLILRFIEVFTGINVTVFRVFQP
;
A
#
# COMPACT_ATOMS: atom_id res chain seq x y z
N MET A 1 -13.27 32.09 39.95
CA MET A 1 -12.96 30.71 40.38
C MET A 1 -13.47 29.75 39.30
N ARG A 2 -12.65 29.43 38.29
CA ARG A 2 -12.96 28.48 37.20
C ARG A 2 -11.99 27.32 37.31
N LEU A 3 -12.34 26.30 38.08
CA LEU A 3 -11.51 25.11 38.25
C LEU A 3 -11.83 24.13 37.12
N ALA A 4 -10.98 24.20 36.08
CA ALA A 4 -10.38 23.05 35.39
C ALA A 4 -11.28 21.84 35.06
N GLN A 5 -12.45 22.07 34.45
CA GLN A 5 -13.25 21.03 33.80
C GLN A 5 -12.72 20.67 32.39
N THR A 6 -11.42 20.44 32.25
CA THR A 6 -10.84 19.86 31.03
C THR A 6 -9.85 18.75 31.37
N TRP A 7 -10.30 17.78 32.15
CA TRP A 7 -9.63 16.49 32.32
C TRP A 7 -10.40 15.35 31.62
N SER A 8 -11.16 15.65 30.56
CA SER A 8 -11.96 14.63 29.86
C SER A 8 -11.43 14.17 28.51
N ASN A 9 -10.22 14.55 28.07
CA ASN A 9 -9.68 14.04 26.79
C ASN A 9 -8.18 13.72 26.83
N GLN A 10 -7.73 13.10 27.93
CA GLN A 10 -6.46 12.35 27.96
C GLN A 10 -6.71 10.84 28.05
N ALA A 11 -7.92 10.41 27.65
CA ALA A 11 -8.31 9.01 27.49
C ALA A 11 -8.36 8.60 26.01
N ASN A 12 -7.59 9.27 25.14
CA ASN A 12 -7.40 8.83 23.76
C ASN A 12 -5.92 8.64 23.39
N SER A 13 -5.05 8.49 24.39
CA SER A 13 -3.68 8.01 24.23
C SER A 13 -3.52 6.53 24.62
N SER A 14 -4.62 5.83 24.95
CA SER A 14 -4.62 4.39 25.16
C SER A 14 -4.70 3.58 23.86
N ALA A 15 -4.67 4.24 22.71
CA ALA A 15 -4.35 3.61 21.44
C ALA A 15 -2.97 4.06 20.94
N ALA A 16 -1.93 3.83 21.75
CA ALA A 16 -0.58 3.61 21.22
C ALA A 16 -0.49 2.32 20.33
N THR A 17 -1.59 1.90 19.69
CA THR A 17 -1.78 0.51 19.26
C THR A 17 -2.52 0.35 17.92
N LEU A 18 -3.29 1.34 17.45
CA LEU A 18 -3.93 1.29 16.13
C LEU A 18 -3.56 2.48 15.26
N GLN A 19 -3.51 3.70 15.81
CA GLN A 19 -3.22 4.91 15.03
C GLN A 19 -1.73 5.04 14.70
N ASP A 20 -0.84 4.77 15.67
CA ASP A 20 0.61 4.68 15.40
C ASP A 20 0.94 3.49 14.49
N LEU A 21 0.23 2.36 14.66
CA LEU A 21 0.37 1.21 13.78
C LEU A 21 -0.09 1.55 12.36
N GLU A 22 -1.20 2.28 12.21
CA GLU A 22 -1.73 2.77 10.95
C GLU A 22 -0.75 3.72 10.26
N VAL A 23 -0.13 4.66 11.00
CA VAL A 23 0.85 5.60 10.44
C VAL A 23 2.13 4.88 10.00
N VAL A 24 2.67 3.99 10.83
CA VAL A 24 3.86 3.19 10.49
C VAL A 24 3.56 2.27 9.31
N PHE A 25 2.40 1.61 9.31
CA PHE A 25 1.96 0.75 8.22
C PHE A 25 1.75 1.54 6.93
N ALA A 26 1.08 2.70 6.97
CA ALA A 26 0.89 3.54 5.80
C ALA A 26 2.23 4.05 5.23
N ASN A 27 3.19 4.42 6.08
CA ASN A 27 4.50 4.86 5.63
C ASN A 27 5.31 3.72 5.00
N ILE A 28 5.31 2.53 5.61
CA ILE A 28 5.96 1.33 5.06
C ILE A 28 5.31 0.93 3.73
N VAL A 29 3.98 0.89 3.68
CA VAL A 29 3.24 0.57 2.46
C VAL A 29 3.53 1.60 1.37
N SER A 30 3.52 2.89 1.67
CA SER A 30 3.85 3.95 0.69
C SER A 30 5.26 3.81 0.13
N ALA A 31 6.26 3.53 0.99
CA ALA A 31 7.64 3.28 0.58
C ALA A 31 7.74 2.02 -0.31
N ILE A 32 7.07 0.93 0.09
CA ILE A 32 7.03 -0.32 -0.69
C ILE A 32 6.29 -0.09 -2.01
N LEU A 33 5.21 0.69 -2.05
CA LEU A 33 4.45 0.99 -3.26
C LEU A 33 5.29 1.75 -4.29
N GLY A 34 6.04 2.76 -3.85
CA GLY A 34 6.97 3.49 -4.71
C GLY A 34 8.04 2.58 -5.30
N PHE A 35 8.62 1.70 -4.47
CA PHE A 35 9.64 0.75 -4.92
C PHE A 35 9.06 -0.38 -5.80
N ALA A 36 7.87 -0.88 -5.45
CA ALA A 36 7.17 -1.94 -6.15
C ALA A 36 6.75 -1.50 -7.56
N GLY A 37 6.37 -0.24 -7.76
CA GLY A 37 6.09 0.29 -9.10
C GLY A 37 7.29 0.18 -10.04
N ILE A 38 8.48 0.55 -9.56
CA ILE A 38 9.72 0.45 -10.34
C ILE A 38 10.08 -1.02 -10.62
N VAL A 39 10.01 -1.87 -9.59
CA VAL A 39 10.32 -3.30 -9.73
C VAL A 39 9.35 -3.98 -10.70
N LEU A 40 8.04 -3.69 -10.60
CA LEU A 40 7.03 -4.22 -11.51
C LEU A 40 7.28 -3.81 -12.96
N PHE A 41 7.67 -2.55 -13.18
CA PHE A 41 8.02 -2.07 -14.51
C PHE A 41 9.22 -2.85 -15.11
N VAL A 42 10.28 -3.05 -14.31
CA VAL A 42 11.46 -3.83 -14.73
C VAL A 42 11.09 -5.29 -15.00
N LEU A 43 10.29 -5.92 -14.11
CA LEU A 43 9.83 -7.30 -14.27
C LEU A 43 8.94 -7.48 -15.50
N LEU A 44 8.10 -6.50 -15.83
CA LEU A 44 7.29 -6.51 -17.05
C LEU A 44 8.16 -6.48 -18.31
N ILE A 45 9.18 -5.63 -18.34
CA ILE A 45 10.11 -5.56 -19.47
C ILE A 45 10.89 -6.87 -19.58
N MET A 46 11.56 -7.31 -18.51
CA MET A 46 12.36 -8.54 -18.53
C MET A 46 11.51 -9.79 -18.83
N GLY A 47 10.35 -9.91 -18.18
CA GLY A 47 9.41 -11.01 -18.36
C GLY A 47 8.79 -11.02 -19.76
N GLY A 48 8.42 -9.84 -20.27
CA GLY A 48 7.87 -9.67 -21.61
C GLY A 48 8.89 -10.01 -22.70
N PHE A 49 10.12 -9.49 -22.59
CA PHE A 49 11.21 -9.84 -23.52
C PHE A 49 11.49 -11.34 -23.49
N LYS A 50 11.61 -11.94 -22.30
CA LYS A 50 11.83 -13.38 -22.15
C LYS A 50 10.69 -14.22 -22.71
N TYR A 51 9.45 -13.76 -22.56
CA TYR A 51 8.27 -14.44 -23.12
C TYR A 51 8.28 -14.42 -24.66
N ILE A 52 8.63 -13.29 -25.27
CA ILE A 52 8.69 -13.13 -26.72
C ILE A 52 9.90 -13.88 -27.31
N THR A 53 11.06 -13.83 -26.66
CA THR A 53 12.29 -14.50 -27.13
C THR A 53 12.33 -16.00 -26.85
N ALA A 54 11.42 -16.55 -26.04
CA ALA A 54 11.35 -17.97 -25.74
C ALA A 54 11.10 -18.85 -26.96
N GLY A 55 10.60 -18.30 -28.08
CA GLY A 55 10.65 -18.93 -29.41
C GLY A 55 9.95 -20.30 -29.54
N GLY A 56 9.16 -20.72 -28.54
CA GLY A 56 8.50 -22.02 -28.49
C GLY A 56 9.15 -23.05 -27.55
N ASP A 57 10.27 -22.76 -26.87
CA ASP A 57 10.79 -23.65 -25.81
C ASP A 57 9.84 -23.66 -24.61
N PRO A 58 9.18 -24.79 -24.29
CA PRO A 58 8.21 -24.89 -23.21
C PRO A 58 8.79 -24.46 -21.85
N LYS A 59 10.07 -24.75 -21.57
CA LYS A 59 10.70 -24.40 -20.29
C LYS A 59 10.88 -22.88 -20.15
N ALA A 60 11.30 -22.22 -21.23
CA ALA A 60 11.50 -20.78 -21.22
C ALA A 60 10.17 -20.03 -21.12
N VAL A 61 9.14 -20.52 -21.82
CA VAL A 61 7.77 -19.98 -21.76
C VAL A 61 7.17 -20.15 -20.37
N ASP A 62 7.28 -21.33 -19.76
CA ASP A 62 6.74 -21.57 -18.41
C ASP A 62 7.44 -20.73 -17.34
N GLY A 63 8.77 -20.56 -17.46
CA GLY A 63 9.52 -19.66 -16.59
C GLY A 63 9.06 -18.20 -16.73
N ALA A 64 8.89 -17.72 -17.96
CA ALA A 64 8.42 -16.36 -18.23
C ALA A 64 6.98 -16.14 -17.74
N LYS A 65 6.09 -17.12 -17.95
CA LYS A 65 4.71 -17.08 -17.43
C LYS A 65 4.68 -16.99 -15.92
N LYS A 66 5.48 -17.78 -15.21
CA LYS A 66 5.55 -17.70 -13.73
C LYS A 66 6.00 -16.31 -13.26
N THR A 67 7.07 -15.76 -13.86
CA THR A 67 7.52 -14.40 -13.55
C THR A 67 6.41 -13.37 -13.78
N LEU A 68 5.69 -13.48 -14.90
CA LEU A 68 4.60 -12.57 -15.23
C LEU A 68 3.43 -12.72 -14.26
N THR A 69 3.06 -13.94 -13.87
CA THR A 69 2.02 -14.19 -12.87
C THR A 69 2.39 -13.55 -11.53
N TYR A 70 3.64 -13.70 -11.05
CA TYR A 70 4.07 -13.06 -9.81
C TYR A 70 4.04 -11.54 -9.88
N ALA A 71 4.43 -10.96 -11.03
CA ALA A 71 4.33 -9.52 -11.26
C ALA A 71 2.86 -9.06 -11.23
N ILE A 72 1.96 -9.76 -11.91
CA ILE A 72 0.53 -9.42 -11.93
C ILE A 72 -0.08 -9.55 -10.53
N VAL A 73 0.25 -10.62 -9.78
CA VAL A 73 -0.25 -10.81 -8.42
C VAL A 73 0.20 -9.67 -7.50
N GLY A 74 1.47 -9.27 -7.57
CA GLY A 74 1.99 -8.13 -6.80
C GLY A 74 1.31 -6.81 -7.17
N PHE A 75 1.09 -6.58 -8.47
CA PHE A 75 0.36 -5.40 -8.94
C PHE A 75 -1.09 -5.38 -8.44
N VAL A 76 -1.80 -6.51 -8.52
CA VAL A 76 -3.18 -6.64 -8.07
C VAL A 76 -3.28 -6.45 -6.55
N LEU A 77 -2.34 -6.98 -5.78
CA LEU A 77 -2.28 -6.79 -4.32
C LEU A 77 -2.15 -5.31 -3.93
N VAL A 78 -1.29 -4.58 -4.66
CA VAL A 78 -1.12 -3.14 -4.49
C VAL A 78 -2.38 -2.38 -4.86
N ALA A 79 -2.98 -2.70 -6.01
CA ALA A 79 -4.19 -2.07 -6.49
C ALA A 79 -5.39 -2.31 -5.54
N SER A 80 -5.50 -3.53 -4.99
CA SER A 80 -6.55 -3.87 -4.03
C SER A 80 -6.37 -3.14 -2.69
N ALA A 81 -5.13 -3.00 -2.21
CA ALA A 81 -4.85 -2.19 -1.03
C ALA A 81 -5.30 -0.73 -1.22
N PHE A 82 -4.97 -0.11 -2.36
CA PHE A 82 -5.41 1.25 -2.67
C PHE A 82 -6.94 1.38 -2.78
N LEU A 83 -7.60 0.39 -3.38
CA LEU A 83 -9.06 0.31 -3.43
C LEU A 83 -9.70 0.28 -2.04
N ILE A 84 -9.14 -0.52 -1.12
CA ILE A 84 -9.64 -0.60 0.26
C ILE A 84 -9.49 0.73 0.98
N LEU A 85 -8.32 1.37 0.89
CA LEU A 85 -8.08 2.69 1.48
C LEU A 85 -9.09 3.72 0.97
N ARG A 86 -9.31 3.77 -0.35
CA ARG A 86 -10.29 4.67 -0.97
C ARG A 86 -11.73 4.35 -0.56
N PHE A 87 -12.06 3.08 -0.36
CA PHE A 87 -13.38 2.68 0.13
C PHE A 87 -13.62 3.21 1.55
N ILE A 88 -12.59 3.15 2.41
CA ILE A 88 -12.63 3.70 3.76
C ILE A 88 -12.77 5.23 3.71
N GLU A 89 -12.02 5.93 2.85
CA GLU A 89 -12.13 7.39 2.67
C GLU A 89 -13.56 7.82 2.31
N VAL A 90 -14.21 7.12 1.37
CA VAL A 90 -15.58 7.42 0.94
C VAL A 90 -16.60 7.16 2.05
N PHE A 91 -16.43 6.08 2.82
CA PHE A 91 -17.35 5.74 3.90
C PHE A 91 -17.19 6.66 5.13
N THR A 92 -15.97 7.07 5.44
CA THR A 92 -15.67 7.90 6.63
C THR A 92 -15.70 9.40 6.34
N GLY A 93 -15.62 9.82 5.08
CA GLY A 93 -15.63 11.23 4.67
C GLY A 93 -14.35 12.00 5.04
N ILE A 94 -13.33 11.32 5.56
CA ILE A 94 -12.04 11.91 5.98
C ILE A 94 -10.94 11.35 5.07
N ASN A 95 -10.07 12.23 4.55
CA ASN A 95 -8.91 11.82 3.74
C ASN A 95 -7.83 11.21 4.67
N VAL A 96 -7.82 9.88 4.79
CA VAL A 96 -6.79 9.13 5.53
C VAL A 96 -5.42 9.14 4.85
N THR A 97 -5.35 9.69 3.64
CA THR A 97 -4.10 9.95 2.92
C THR A 97 -3.42 11.27 3.30
N VAL A 98 -4.09 12.15 4.07
CA VAL A 98 -3.54 13.43 4.53
C VAL A 98 -3.88 13.64 6.01
N PHE A 99 -3.06 13.05 6.90
CA PHE A 99 -3.17 13.24 8.36
C PHE A 99 -2.81 14.68 8.76
N ARG A 100 -3.76 15.61 8.62
CA ARG A 100 -3.67 16.97 9.19
C ARG A 100 -4.50 17.03 10.46
N VAL A 101 -3.97 16.48 11.56
CA VAL A 101 -4.65 16.47 12.87
C VAL A 101 -4.04 17.50 13.85
N PHE A 102 -3.07 18.29 13.41
CA PHE A 102 -2.55 19.44 14.16
C PHE A 102 -2.29 20.59 13.18
N GLN A 103 -3.19 21.58 13.21
CA GLN A 103 -2.90 22.94 12.77
C GLN A 103 -2.88 23.78 14.06
N PRO A 104 -1.88 24.64 14.30
CA PRO A 104 -1.78 25.41 15.55
C PRO A 104 -3.02 26.27 15.80
#